data_AF-A0A6P5MKC2-F1
#
_entry.id   AF-A0A6P5MKC2-F1
#
_cell.length_a   1.000
_cell.length_b   1.000
_cell.length_c   1.000
_cell.angle_alpha   90.00
_cell.angle_beta   90.00
_cell.angle_gamma   90.00
#
_symmetry.space_group_name_H-M   'P 1'
#
loop_
_entity.id
_entity.type
_entity.pdbx_description
1 polymer ?
#
loop_
_entity_poly.entity_id
_entity_poly.type
_entity_poly.pdbx_seq_one_letter_code
_entity_poly.pdbx_strand_id
1 'polypeptide(L)'
;MGRNSDFIILMYTSWKAVPLKVKKRIWKYINSKFILPKEGKGWVMTGVREAWKGYKTRIKGKHFERYNNIEDMLKNRPLDIPEVQFQKLIAYWSIPSVKVSCRINNSVSLSFFMLLVYYI
;
A
#
# COMPACT_ATOMS: atom_id res chain seq x y z
N MET A 1 9.77 -8.11 -16.71
CA MET A 1 8.41 -8.42 -16.23
C MET A 1 7.93 -7.32 -15.29
N GLY A 2 7.22 -6.32 -15.81
CA GLY A 2 6.72 -5.19 -15.01
C GLY A 2 5.47 -5.60 -14.24
N ARG A 3 5.47 -5.42 -12.91
CA ARG A 3 4.25 -5.57 -12.11
C ARG A 3 3.23 -4.54 -12.60
N ASN A 4 2.13 -5.04 -13.13
CA ASN A 4 1.06 -4.31 -13.80
C ASN A 4 0.58 -3.10 -12.99
N SER A 5 0.19 -2.07 -13.74
CA SER A 5 -0.35 -0.72 -13.42
C SER A 5 -1.27 -0.46 -12.21
N ASP A 6 -1.42 -1.35 -11.24
CA ASP A 6 -2.39 -1.28 -10.14
C ASP A 6 -1.91 -0.51 -8.88
N PHE A 7 -0.87 0.31 -9.02
CA PHE A 7 -0.43 1.25 -7.96
C PHE A 7 -1.46 2.36 -7.63
N ILE A 8 -2.59 2.40 -8.34
CA ILE A 8 -3.75 3.27 -8.05
C ILE A 8 -4.20 3.14 -6.59
N ILE A 9 -3.95 2.01 -5.92
CA ILE A 9 -4.33 1.78 -4.51
C ILE A 9 -3.47 2.61 -3.55
N LEU A 10 -2.25 3.02 -3.91
CA LEU A 10 -1.41 3.82 -3.01
C LEU A 10 -1.93 5.25 -2.82
N MET A 11 -2.68 5.78 -3.79
CA MET A 11 -3.25 7.14 -3.72
C MET A 11 -4.37 7.29 -2.69
N TYR A 12 -5.04 6.20 -2.28
CA TYR A 12 -6.16 6.30 -1.34
C TYR A 12 -5.68 6.33 0.10
N THR A 13 -6.14 7.31 0.87
CA THR A 13 -5.76 7.51 2.28
C THR A 13 -6.28 6.39 3.19
N SER A 14 -7.41 5.76 2.84
CA SER A 14 -7.99 4.65 3.59
C SER A 14 -8.53 3.56 2.66
N TRP A 15 -8.55 2.32 3.15
CA TRP A 15 -9.17 1.20 2.42
C TRP A 15 -10.66 1.43 2.18
N LYS A 16 -11.33 2.15 3.08
CA LYS A 16 -12.74 2.55 2.93
C LYS A 16 -12.91 3.47 1.71
N ALA A 17 -11.99 4.41 1.51
CA ALA A 17 -11.98 5.33 0.36
C ALA A 17 -11.62 4.66 -0.97
N VAL A 18 -11.05 3.44 -0.97
CA VAL A 18 -10.79 2.70 -2.21
C VAL A 18 -12.13 2.35 -2.88
N PRO A 19 -12.36 2.79 -4.14
CA PRO A 19 -13.62 2.56 -4.84
C PRO A 19 -13.94 1.09 -4.99
N LEU A 20 -15.23 0.75 -4.97
CA LEU A 20 -15.69 -0.62 -5.16
C LEU A 20 -15.22 -1.22 -6.49
N LYS A 21 -15.11 -0.42 -7.55
CA LYS A 21 -14.57 -0.85 -8.85
C LYS A 21 -13.13 -1.39 -8.73
N VAL A 22 -12.29 -0.74 -7.92
CA VAL A 22 -10.90 -1.15 -7.69
C VAL A 22 -10.89 -2.44 -6.87
N LYS A 23 -11.69 -2.51 -5.79
CA LYS A 23 -11.84 -3.73 -4.97
C LYS A 23 -12.33 -4.93 -5.79
N LYS A 24 -13.27 -4.71 -6.72
CA LYS A 24 -13.75 -5.74 -7.66
C LYS A 24 -12.65 -6.19 -8.63
N ARG A 25 -11.83 -5.27 -9.14
CA ARG A 25 -10.69 -5.60 -10.01
C ARG A 25 -9.65 -6.45 -9.28
N ILE A 26 -9.30 -6.08 -8.04
CA ILE A 26 -8.41 -6.86 -7.17
C ILE A 26 -8.96 -8.28 -6.97
N TRP A 27 -10.24 -8.41 -6.61
CA TRP A 27 -10.88 -9.71 -6.45
C TRP A 27 -10.83 -10.54 -7.73
N LYS A 28 -11.14 -9.93 -8.89
CA LYS A 28 -11.08 -10.62 -10.19
C LYS A 28 -9.66 -11.12 -10.51
N TYR A 29 -8.64 -10.32 -10.21
CA TYR A 29 -7.24 -10.71 -10.39
C TYR A 29 -6.87 -11.90 -9.49
N ILE A 30 -7.14 -11.82 -8.20
CA ILE A 30 -6.84 -12.91 -7.25
C ILE A 30 -7.60 -14.19 -7.66
N ASN A 31 -8.89 -14.08 -7.97
CA ASN A 31 -9.69 -15.22 -8.38
C ASN A 31 -9.30 -15.80 -9.76
N SER A 32 -8.56 -15.06 -10.59
CA SER A 32 -7.98 -15.58 -11.84
C SER A 32 -6.68 -16.37 -11.61
N LYS A 33 -6.00 -16.12 -10.48
CA LYS A 33 -4.75 -16.79 -10.09
C LYS A 33 -4.98 -17.96 -9.14
N PHE A 34 -6.00 -17.85 -8.30
CA PHE A 34 -6.38 -18.83 -7.30
C PHE A 34 -7.86 -19.15 -7.49
N ILE A 35 -8.20 -20.44 -7.68
CA ILE A 35 -9.60 -20.87 -7.74
C ILE A 35 -10.14 -20.84 -6.32
N LEU A 36 -10.71 -19.70 -5.92
CA LEU A 36 -11.17 -19.46 -4.55
C LEU A 36 -12.68 -19.61 -4.44
N PRO A 37 -13.18 -20.25 -3.36
CA PRO A 37 -14.61 -20.25 -3.05
C PRO A 37 -15.10 -18.82 -2.78
N LYS A 38 -16.34 -18.52 -3.18
CA LYS A 38 -16.93 -17.18 -3.02
C LYS A 38 -17.07 -16.80 -1.54
N GLU A 39 -17.25 -17.79 -0.70
CA GLU A 39 -17.37 -17.73 0.76
C GLU A 39 -16.07 -17.16 1.38
N GLY A 40 -14.92 -17.46 0.77
CA GLY A 40 -13.61 -16.96 1.21
C GLY A 40 -13.31 -15.51 0.83
N LYS A 41 -14.17 -14.87 0.02
CA LYS A 41 -13.92 -13.52 -0.50
C LYS A 41 -13.72 -12.47 0.60
N GLY A 42 -14.52 -12.54 1.66
CA GLY A 42 -14.42 -11.58 2.77
C GLY A 42 -13.06 -11.66 3.47
N TRP A 43 -12.60 -12.89 3.75
CA TRP A 43 -11.31 -13.14 4.40
C TRP A 43 -10.15 -12.70 3.52
N VAL A 44 -10.17 -13.06 2.24
CA VAL A 44 -9.14 -12.67 1.25
C VAL A 44 -9.05 -11.15 1.12
N MET A 45 -10.19 -10.46 0.96
CA MET A 45 -10.19 -9.01 0.84
C MET A 45 -9.75 -8.30 2.13
N THR A 46 -9.94 -8.94 3.29
CA THR A 46 -9.37 -8.47 4.56
C THR A 46 -7.85 -8.65 4.57
N GLY A 47 -7.33 -9.80 4.15
CA GLY A 47 -5.89 -10.02 3.99
C GLY A 47 -5.24 -9.01 3.05
N VAL A 48 -5.86 -8.71 1.91
CA VAL A 48 -5.38 -7.67 0.98
C VAL A 48 -5.34 -6.30 1.64
N ARG A 49 -6.37 -5.94 2.41
CA ARG A 49 -6.41 -4.65 3.14
C ARG A 49 -5.23 -4.54 4.10
N GLU A 50 -4.97 -5.57 4.89
CA GLU A 50 -3.90 -5.54 5.89
C GLU A 50 -2.51 -5.57 5.23
N ALA A 51 -2.33 -6.35 4.16
CA ALA A 51 -1.11 -6.32 3.34
C ALA A 51 -0.85 -4.94 2.72
N TRP A 52 -1.90 -4.29 2.21
CA TRP A 52 -1.82 -2.94 1.65
C TRP A 52 -1.43 -1.90 2.70
N LYS A 53 -2.01 -1.95 3.91
CA LYS A 53 -1.61 -1.09 5.03
C LYS A 53 -0.15 -1.32 5.42
N GLY A 54 0.26 -2.58 5.61
CA GLY A 54 1.63 -2.93 5.98
C GLY A 54 2.65 -2.47 4.95
N TYR A 55 2.34 -2.62 3.66
CA TYR A 55 3.17 -2.09 2.58
C TYR A 55 3.32 -0.57 2.69
N LYS A 56 2.22 0.18 2.89
CA LYS A 56 2.26 1.64 3.06
C LYS A 56 3.12 2.07 4.26
N THR A 57 2.94 1.43 5.41
CA THR A 57 3.74 1.72 6.61
C THR A 57 5.22 1.48 6.35
N ARG A 58 5.58 0.36 5.70
CA ARG A 58 6.98 0.05 5.37
C ARG A 58 7.59 1.06 4.41
N ILE A 59 6.87 1.45 3.36
CA ILE A 59 7.37 2.46 2.40
C ILE A 59 7.55 3.81 3.10
N LYS A 60 6.58 4.21 3.93
CA LYS A 60 6.67 5.46 4.68
C LYS A 60 7.87 5.48 5.62
N GLY A 61 8.07 4.44 6.44
CA GLY A 61 9.21 4.37 7.35
C GLY A 61 10.56 4.37 6.63
N LYS A 62 10.69 3.58 5.55
CA LYS A 62 11.97 3.43 4.83
C LYS A 62 12.34 4.62 3.94
N HIS A 63 11.35 5.28 3.34
CA HIS A 63 11.59 6.25 2.25
C HIS A 63 11.06 7.65 2.53
N PHE A 64 10.19 7.84 3.53
CA PHE A 64 9.66 9.17 3.89
C PHE A 64 10.20 9.64 5.26
N GLU A 65 10.14 8.79 6.29
CA GLU A 65 10.57 9.21 7.65
C GLU A 65 12.08 9.20 7.83
N ARG A 66 12.82 8.50 6.96
CA ARG A 66 14.28 8.38 7.02
C ARG A 66 15.03 9.62 6.56
N TYR A 67 14.43 10.46 5.73
CA TYR A 67 15.09 11.58 5.07
C TYR A 67 14.45 12.91 5.49
N ASN A 68 15.26 13.95 5.63
CA ASN A 68 14.78 15.27 6.07
C ASN A 68 14.40 16.20 4.90
N ASN A 69 14.87 15.92 3.69
CA ASN A 69 14.62 16.71 2.50
C ASN A 69 13.90 15.87 1.42
N ILE A 70 13.18 16.54 0.52
CA ILE A 70 12.38 15.87 -0.53
C ILE A 70 13.30 15.26 -1.60
N GLU A 71 14.43 15.88 -1.90
CA GLU A 71 15.37 15.43 -2.93
C GLU A 71 15.94 14.04 -2.61
N ASP A 72 16.36 13.80 -1.36
CA ASP A 72 16.87 12.51 -0.90
C ASP A 72 15.76 11.46 -0.88
N MET A 73 14.52 11.83 -0.55
CA MET A 73 13.37 10.92 -0.65
C MET A 73 13.21 10.46 -2.11
N LEU A 74 13.18 11.40 -3.07
CA LEU A 74 13.02 11.09 -4.50
C LEU A 74 14.18 10.27 -5.06
N LYS A 75 15.41 10.59 -4.67
CA LYS A 75 16.62 9.83 -5.05
C LYS A 75 16.57 8.39 -4.54
N ASN A 76 16.01 8.18 -3.34
CA ASN A 76 15.85 6.86 -2.73
C ASN A 76 14.47 6.25 -2.95
N ARG A 77 13.76 6.65 -4.00
CA ARG A 77 12.43 6.12 -4.36
C ARG A 77 12.48 4.60 -4.56
N PRO A 78 11.47 3.85 -4.08
CA PRO A 78 11.31 2.44 -4.44
C PRO A 78 11.14 2.28 -5.96
N LEU A 79 11.96 1.42 -6.60
CA LEU A 79 11.89 1.18 -8.05
C LEU A 79 10.50 0.71 -8.52
N ASP A 80 9.77 0.05 -7.64
CA ASP A 80 8.42 -0.43 -7.89
C ASP A 80 7.40 0.72 -8.07
N ILE A 81 7.62 1.90 -7.48
CA ILE A 81 6.64 2.99 -7.47
C ILE A 81 7.02 4.04 -8.53
N PRO A 82 6.14 4.39 -9.48
CA PRO A 82 6.41 5.46 -10.44
C PRO A 82 6.68 6.80 -9.74
N GLU A 83 7.62 7.59 -10.28
CA GLU A 83 8.08 8.82 -9.64
C GLU A 83 6.96 9.83 -9.39
N VAL A 84 6.13 10.07 -10.40
CA VAL A 84 4.95 10.95 -10.31
C VAL A 84 4.02 10.53 -9.18
N GLN A 85 3.90 9.22 -8.91
CA GLN A 85 3.08 8.73 -7.82
C GLN A 85 3.76 8.93 -6.46
N PHE A 86 5.07 8.72 -6.40
CA PHE A 86 5.84 8.89 -5.19
C PHE A 86 5.89 10.36 -4.74
N GLN A 87 6.01 11.30 -5.68
CA GLN A 87 5.90 12.75 -5.41
C GLN A 87 4.57 13.12 -4.76
N LYS A 88 3.44 12.59 -5.27
CA LYS A 88 2.11 12.81 -4.69
C LYS A 88 1.99 12.23 -3.27
N LEU A 89 2.63 11.08 -3.01
CA LEU A 89 2.66 10.49 -1.67
C LEU A 89 3.46 11.33 -0.68
N ILE A 90 4.62 11.84 -1.10
CA ILE A 90 5.42 12.77 -0.28
C ILE A 90 4.61 14.02 0.05
N ALA A 91 3.99 14.65 -0.95
CA ALA A 91 3.16 15.83 -0.74
C ALA A 91 2.02 15.57 0.25
N TYR A 92 1.34 14.42 0.16
CA TYR A 92 0.28 14.03 1.08
C TYR A 92 0.79 13.79 2.51
N TRP A 93 1.91 13.08 2.70
CA TRP A 93 2.45 12.79 4.02
C TRP A 93 3.10 14.01 4.70
N SER A 94 3.50 15.00 3.92
CA SER A 94 4.00 16.29 4.42
C SER A 94 2.91 17.20 4.98
N ILE A 95 1.62 16.90 4.75
CA ILE A 95 0.50 17.65 5.32
C ILE A 95 0.55 17.53 6.86
N PRO A 96 0.55 18.63 7.63
CA PRO A 96 0.71 18.60 9.08
C PRO A 96 -0.29 17.70 9.81
N SER A 97 -1.57 17.73 9.41
CA SER A 97 -2.62 16.89 9.99
C SER A 97 -2.35 15.39 9.79
N VAL A 98 -1.84 15.00 8.63
CA VAL A 98 -1.46 13.62 8.30
C VAL A 98 -0.21 13.21 9.08
N LYS A 99 0.77 14.11 9.23
CA LYS A 99 2.00 13.87 9.99
C LYS A 99 1.71 13.61 11.47
N VAL A 100 0.73 14.30 12.06
CA VAL A 100 0.28 14.11 13.45
C VAL A 100 -0.41 12.76 13.64
N SER A 101 -1.36 12.37 12.77
CA SER A 101 -2.08 11.08 12.89
C SER A 101 -1.18 9.84 12.74
N CYS A 102 -0.02 9.98 12.08
CA CYS A 102 0.90 8.87 11.87
C CYS A 102 1.75 8.55 13.11
N ARG A 103 2.07 9.53 13.95
CA ARG A 103 2.85 9.30 15.19
C ARG A 103 2.11 8.41 16.19
N ILE A 104 0.77 8.36 16.12
CA ILE A 104 -0.10 7.65 17.06
C ILE A 104 -0.26 6.15 16.71
N ASN A 105 0.04 5.72 15.47
CA ASN A 105 -0.32 4.36 14.98
C ASN A 105 0.85 3.36 14.85
N ASN A 106 2.07 3.70 15.29
CA ASN A 106 3.28 2.93 14.93
C ASN A 106 3.62 1.72 15.83
N SER A 107 2.65 1.13 16.53
CA SER A 107 2.90 0.06 17.53
C SER A 107 2.18 -1.27 17.26
N VAL A 108 2.33 -1.90 16.09
CA VAL A 108 2.09 -3.36 15.98
C VAL A 108 2.97 -4.00 14.90
N SER A 109 3.88 -4.88 15.33
CA SER A 109 4.70 -5.75 14.48
C SER A 109 3.84 -6.86 13.86
N LEU A 110 3.91 -7.05 12.54
CA LEU A 110 3.23 -8.15 11.84
C LEU A 110 4.24 -8.96 11.01
N SER A 111 4.99 -9.81 11.70
CA SER A 111 5.95 -10.77 11.14
C SER A 111 5.31 -12.05 10.58
N PHE A 112 3.99 -12.18 10.48
CA PHE A 112 3.36 -13.42 10.01
C PHE A 112 2.72 -13.37 8.60
N PHE A 113 2.55 -12.19 7.98
CA PHE A 113 1.85 -12.06 6.68
C PHE A 113 2.74 -11.95 5.44
N MET A 114 4.07 -12.00 5.61
CA MET A 114 5.02 -11.77 4.51
C MET A 114 5.00 -12.86 3.43
N LEU A 115 4.50 -14.07 3.74
CA LEU A 115 4.48 -15.19 2.79
C LEU A 115 3.37 -15.08 1.73
N LEU A 116 2.26 -14.38 2.00
CA LEU A 116 1.16 -14.24 1.03
C LEU A 116 1.40 -13.09 0.03
N VAL A 117 2.21 -12.10 0.38
CA VAL A 117 2.55 -10.97 -0.51
C VAL A 117 3.62 -11.35 -1.54
N TYR A 118 4.38 -12.43 -1.30
CA TYR A 118 5.43 -12.89 -2.23
C TYR A 118 4.89 -13.67 -3.44
N TYR A 119 3.59 -14.01 -3.47
CA TYR A 119 2.97 -14.88 -4.48
C TYR A 119 1.73 -14.28 -5.19
N ILE A 120 1.46 -12.97 -5.06
CA ILE A 120 0.38 -12.26 -5.78
C ILE A 120 0.96 -11.11 -6.61
#